data_AF-A0A9D8QJI3-F1
#
_entry.id   AF-A0A9D8QJI3-F1
#
_cell.length_a   1.000
_cell.length_b   1.000
_cell.length_c   1.000
_cell.angle_alpha   90.00
_cell.angle_beta   90.00
_cell.angle_gamma   90.00
#
_symmetry.space_group_name_H-M   'P 1'
#
loop_
_entity.id
_entity.type
_entity.pdbx_description
1 polymer ?
#
loop_
_entity_poly.entity_id
_entity_poly.type
_entity_poly.pdbx_seq_one_letter_code
_entity_poly.pdbx_strand_id
1 'polypeptide(L)'
;MLFQSQFNSKDFSISIHVYDRILPNNKRRDTMKFVRGSVSIILFIVLLFIGSTEIFAASPIDKKDVDPHHDFTVYFNQKVDQRTVHIKNIHVIDQNGKIVTDKEPKLVDGGYKVVVEAPESGYAYGSTYRLVVTDNVLSEKQKPLTNELQMNFTIKNATANSDASNHHTKTVASLTATADSSLNPLKEQIRTAFQNRQTSFSIKYYGDLNNLTDKITKTVEEVLSEDEYLFYDYRNYRFTWNGKGNEATINFTATFYQTKEQVDYVNKRVQEILAKIIKSSMNDHEKVKAVHDYVVSNVAYDTTYSQANNAPYFALTKGKTLCNGYAMLVYKMLEELDIPVRLISGKAGGDSHAWNLVQLDGKWYHLDVTWDDPTPDKKGQVTYDYYLLADDEIRQSHSWKDGGSTGIEKTYPRANTYYIEVLTKRGDKKLMESLGLQYLTSDYTVDDNKFSTYLKTKISKKEKNFTFRYVTNKPNVLNNFKQIISAATNGLKYKNLNWNVSEIQRTKEKDYLVSITVTY
;
A
#
# COMPACT_ATOMS: atom_id res chain seq x y z
N MET A 1 -24.96 7.14 -7.52
CA MET A 1 -25.77 8.17 -6.83
C MET A 1 -25.97 7.71 -5.39
N LEU A 2 -25.01 8.04 -4.49
CA LEU A 2 -25.01 7.72 -3.05
C LEU A 2 -23.93 8.58 -2.33
N PHE A 3 -23.59 9.74 -2.90
CA PHE A 3 -22.41 10.54 -2.53
C PHE A 3 -22.76 11.79 -1.71
N GLN A 4 -23.86 11.76 -0.96
CA GLN A 4 -24.31 12.94 -0.20
C GLN A 4 -24.63 12.68 1.28
N SER A 5 -24.32 11.50 1.84
CA SER A 5 -24.68 11.16 3.22
C SER A 5 -23.52 11.00 4.21
N GLN A 6 -22.29 11.46 3.90
CA GLN A 6 -21.20 11.48 4.89
C GLN A 6 -20.42 12.79 5.06
N PHE A 7 -20.86 13.91 4.47
CA PHE A 7 -20.27 15.23 4.75
C PHE A 7 -21.33 16.30 5.02
N ASN A 8 -22.32 15.95 5.86
CA ASN A 8 -23.34 16.88 6.35
C ASN A 8 -23.23 17.10 7.86
N SER A 9 -21.99 17.18 8.36
CA SER A 9 -21.73 17.75 9.68
C SER A 9 -21.98 19.26 9.61
N LYS A 10 -22.79 19.81 10.53
CA LYS A 10 -22.92 21.28 10.71
C LYS A 10 -21.68 21.90 11.35
N ASP A 11 -20.78 21.08 11.89
CA ASP A 11 -19.70 21.47 12.77
C ASP A 11 -18.38 21.59 11.99
N PHE A 12 -17.57 22.57 12.39
CA PHE A 12 -16.26 22.79 11.81
C PHE A 12 -15.27 21.85 12.46
N SER A 13 -14.76 20.89 11.68
CA SER A 13 -13.91 19.81 12.16
C SER A 13 -12.70 19.61 11.25
N ILE A 14 -11.71 18.90 11.78
CA ILE A 14 -10.35 18.84 11.26
C ILE A 14 -9.87 17.38 11.18
N SER A 15 -9.02 17.06 10.22
CA SER A 15 -8.23 15.82 10.15
C SER A 15 -6.79 16.15 9.74
N ILE A 16 -5.82 15.35 10.18
CA ILE A 16 -4.43 15.45 9.70
C ILE A 16 -4.18 14.29 8.76
N HIS A 17 -3.64 14.57 7.56
CA HIS A 17 -3.00 13.55 6.75
C HIS A 17 -1.52 13.91 6.63
N VAL A 18 -0.67 12.98 7.08
CA VAL A 18 0.78 13.09 7.00
C VAL A 18 1.20 12.38 5.73
N TYR A 19 1.44 13.13 4.65
CA TYR A 19 2.09 12.61 3.45
C TYR A 19 3.53 13.07 3.44
N ASP A 20 4.48 12.15 3.27
CA ASP A 20 5.82 12.53 2.80
C ASP A 20 5.67 13.06 1.36
N ARG A 21 5.66 14.39 1.17
CA ARG A 21 5.88 14.94 -0.16
C ARG A 21 6.53 16.32 -0.18
N ILE A 22 7.73 16.32 -0.73
CA ILE A 22 8.53 17.43 -1.24
C ILE A 22 7.66 18.34 -2.13
N LEU A 23 7.53 19.62 -1.78
CA LEU A 23 6.94 20.65 -2.65
C LEU A 23 8.04 21.43 -3.39
N PRO A 24 7.99 21.52 -4.73
CA PRO A 24 8.89 22.36 -5.51
C PRO A 24 8.53 23.84 -5.35
N ASN A 25 9.56 24.63 -5.03
CA ASN A 25 9.50 26.07 -4.86
C ASN A 25 9.42 26.75 -6.25
N ASN A 26 8.42 27.59 -6.52
CA ASN A 26 8.57 28.60 -7.58
C ASN A 26 7.71 29.85 -7.36
N LYS A 27 8.40 30.96 -7.09
CA LYS A 27 7.93 32.33 -7.32
C LYS A 27 8.05 32.65 -8.83
N ARG A 28 6.97 33.08 -9.48
CA ARG A 28 6.83 34.37 -10.19
C ARG A 28 5.53 34.44 -11.02
N ARG A 29 5.02 35.66 -11.10
CA ARG A 29 3.77 36.16 -11.68
C ARG A 29 3.74 36.00 -13.21
N ASP A 30 2.57 35.79 -13.80
CA ASP A 30 1.82 36.86 -14.50
C ASP A 30 0.46 36.39 -15.05
N THR A 31 -0.40 37.40 -15.19
CA THR A 31 -1.84 37.48 -15.52
C THR A 31 -2.39 36.60 -16.66
N MET A 32 -3.63 36.09 -16.51
CA MET A 32 -4.64 36.14 -17.59
C MET A 32 -6.09 35.96 -17.13
N LYS A 33 -6.99 36.48 -17.96
CA LYS A 33 -8.32 37.02 -17.70
C LYS A 33 -9.46 35.98 -17.62
N PHE A 34 -10.50 36.36 -16.88
CA PHE A 34 -11.85 35.79 -16.86
C PHE A 34 -12.47 35.63 -18.26
N VAL A 35 -13.16 34.51 -18.50
CA VAL A 35 -14.34 34.44 -19.38
C VAL A 35 -15.42 33.57 -18.72
N ARG A 36 -16.63 34.11 -18.68
CA ARG A 36 -17.89 33.56 -18.16
C ARG A 36 -18.60 32.65 -19.19
N GLY A 37 -19.38 31.69 -18.70
CA GLY A 37 -20.52 31.05 -19.39
C GLY A 37 -21.01 29.84 -18.59
N SER A 38 -22.02 29.98 -17.71
CA SER A 38 -23.47 29.69 -17.93
C SER A 38 -23.79 28.18 -17.99
N VAL A 39 -24.86 27.59 -17.44
CA VAL A 39 -25.96 27.89 -16.50
C VAL A 39 -26.61 26.50 -16.22
N SER A 40 -27.02 26.24 -14.97
CA SER A 40 -28.09 25.34 -14.45
C SER A 40 -28.22 23.85 -14.86
N ILE A 41 -28.45 22.99 -13.84
CA ILE A 41 -29.75 22.34 -13.56
C ILE A 41 -29.79 21.87 -12.09
N ILE A 42 -30.88 22.22 -11.40
CA ILE A 42 -31.25 21.87 -10.03
C ILE A 42 -32.06 20.58 -10.05
N LEU A 43 -31.85 19.65 -9.10
CA LEU A 43 -32.94 18.78 -8.65
C LEU A 43 -32.83 18.49 -7.14
N PHE A 44 -33.93 18.84 -6.45
CA PHE A 44 -34.22 18.67 -5.03
C PHE A 44 -34.85 17.29 -4.80
N ILE A 45 -34.41 16.52 -3.80
CA ILE A 45 -35.25 15.51 -3.11
C ILE A 45 -34.97 15.57 -1.61
N VAL A 46 -36.04 15.77 -0.84
CA VAL A 46 -36.14 15.73 0.62
C VAL A 46 -36.53 14.31 1.03
N LEU A 47 -35.91 13.74 2.07
CA LEU A 47 -36.57 12.81 3.00
C LEU A 47 -35.81 12.68 4.32
N LEU A 48 -36.57 12.87 5.40
CA LEU A 48 -36.20 12.84 6.81
C LEU A 48 -35.94 11.41 7.31
N PHE A 49 -34.95 11.22 8.19
CA PHE A 49 -35.05 10.34 9.35
C PHE A 49 -34.19 10.87 10.51
N ILE A 50 -34.77 10.82 11.70
CA ILE A 50 -34.32 11.35 12.99
C ILE A 50 -33.72 10.19 13.80
N GLY A 51 -32.63 10.41 14.54
CA GLY A 51 -32.29 9.60 15.72
C GLY A 51 -30.80 9.37 15.99
N SER A 52 -30.33 9.95 17.10
CA SER A 52 -29.07 9.75 17.84
C SER A 52 -27.75 10.09 17.11
N THR A 53 -27.33 11.34 17.33
CA THR A 53 -25.98 11.87 17.15
C THR A 53 -25.12 11.55 18.37
N GLU A 54 -24.03 10.82 18.17
CA GLU A 54 -22.70 11.15 18.73
C GLU A 54 -21.66 10.63 17.74
N ILE A 55 -21.08 11.54 16.95
CA ILE A 55 -19.96 11.23 16.05
C ILE A 55 -18.72 11.80 16.72
N PHE A 56 -17.93 10.95 17.34
CA PHE A 56 -16.60 11.31 17.84
C PHE A 56 -15.73 11.74 16.65
N ALA A 57 -15.16 12.94 16.71
CA ALA A 57 -14.04 13.32 15.86
C ALA A 57 -12.91 12.32 16.11
N ALA A 58 -12.42 11.65 15.07
CA ALA A 58 -11.27 10.77 15.20
C ALA A 58 -10.08 11.58 15.75
N SER A 59 -9.58 11.23 16.93
CA SER A 59 -8.35 11.83 17.46
C SER A 59 -7.21 11.56 16.47
N PRO A 60 -6.28 12.51 16.26
CA PRO A 60 -5.10 12.27 15.44
C PRO A 60 -4.33 11.05 15.95
N ILE A 61 -3.87 10.22 15.03
CA ILE A 61 -2.99 9.10 15.36
C ILE A 61 -1.57 9.67 15.51
N ASP A 62 -0.94 9.45 16.66
CA ASP A 62 0.46 9.82 16.90
C ASP A 62 1.40 9.14 15.89
N LYS A 63 2.41 9.86 15.41
CA LYS A 63 3.37 9.36 14.40
C LYS A 63 4.74 9.04 15.01
N LYS A 64 5.48 8.13 14.38
CA LYS A 64 6.86 7.77 14.75
C LYS A 64 7.75 7.79 13.53
N ASP A 65 9.06 7.88 13.74
CA ASP A 65 10.10 7.85 12.72
C ASP A 65 9.95 8.92 11.61
N VAL A 66 9.44 10.10 11.98
CA VAL A 66 9.25 11.24 11.07
C VAL A 66 10.61 11.83 10.66
N ASP A 67 10.71 12.32 9.42
CA ASP A 67 11.92 13.01 8.95
C ASP A 67 12.11 14.36 9.68
N PRO A 68 13.35 14.73 10.06
CA PRO A 68 13.65 16.02 10.68
C PRO A 68 13.13 17.25 9.92
N HIS A 69 12.98 17.18 8.61
CA HIS A 69 12.50 18.28 7.77
C HIS A 69 11.09 18.03 7.20
N HIS A 70 10.30 17.21 7.87
CA HIS A 70 8.95 16.88 7.43
C HIS A 70 7.95 18.02 7.68
N ASP A 71 7.28 18.46 6.61
CA ASP A 71 6.18 19.44 6.66
C ASP A 71 4.84 18.75 6.94
N PHE A 72 3.99 19.35 7.79
CA PHE A 72 2.67 18.81 8.09
C PHE A 72 1.57 19.49 7.26
N THR A 73 0.60 18.71 6.76
CA THR A 73 -0.62 19.26 6.16
C THR A 73 -1.84 18.93 7.00
N VAL A 74 -2.57 19.97 7.38
CA VAL A 74 -3.79 19.93 8.18
C VAL A 74 -5.00 20.16 7.28
N TYR A 75 -6.00 19.30 7.34
CA TYR A 75 -7.16 19.28 6.46
C TYR A 75 -8.41 19.69 7.23
N PHE A 76 -9.24 20.53 6.61
CA PHE A 76 -10.45 21.05 7.22
C PHE A 76 -11.67 20.65 6.38
N ASN A 77 -12.78 20.33 7.06
CA ASN A 77 -14.03 19.97 6.40
C ASN A 77 -14.81 21.19 5.83
N GLN A 78 -14.40 22.41 6.20
CA GLN A 78 -14.89 23.68 5.68
C GLN A 78 -13.71 24.61 5.41
N LYS A 79 -13.93 25.65 4.60
CA LYS A 79 -12.90 26.66 4.36
C LYS A 79 -12.53 27.36 5.65
N VAL A 80 -11.23 27.49 5.89
CA VAL A 80 -10.65 28.19 7.05
C VAL A 80 -10.61 29.69 6.78
N ASP A 81 -10.93 30.48 7.79
CA ASP A 81 -10.67 31.91 7.76
C ASP A 81 -9.17 32.15 7.84
N GLN A 82 -8.58 32.64 6.74
CA GLN A 82 -7.15 32.91 6.62
C GLN A 82 -6.61 33.81 7.73
N ARG A 83 -7.42 34.69 8.33
CA ARG A 83 -7.00 35.57 9.44
C ARG A 83 -6.66 34.79 10.72
N THR A 84 -7.12 33.56 10.83
CA THR A 84 -6.91 32.68 11.99
C THR A 84 -5.80 31.66 11.77
N VAL A 85 -5.20 31.64 10.57
CA VAL A 85 -4.05 30.80 10.20
C VAL A 85 -2.77 31.55 10.55
N HIS A 86 -2.25 31.31 11.75
CA HIS A 86 -1.03 31.91 12.28
C HIS A 86 -0.39 30.95 13.28
N ILE A 87 0.93 31.08 13.51
CA ILE A 87 1.69 30.29 14.48
C ILE A 87 1.08 30.23 15.89
N LYS A 88 0.28 31.23 16.32
CA LYS A 88 -0.36 31.17 17.64
C LYS A 88 -1.44 30.09 17.72
N ASN A 89 -2.10 29.79 16.60
CA ASN A 89 -3.23 28.87 16.54
C ASN A 89 -2.84 27.51 15.93
N ILE A 90 -1.80 27.47 15.09
CA ILE A 90 -1.33 26.27 14.40
C ILE A 90 0.19 26.24 14.49
N HIS A 91 0.76 25.33 15.29
CA HIS A 91 2.21 25.26 15.50
C HIS A 91 2.67 23.89 16.00
N VAL A 92 3.97 23.68 15.99
CA VAL A 92 4.63 22.55 16.63
C VAL A 92 5.33 23.03 17.90
N ILE A 93 5.18 22.25 18.99
CA ILE A 93 5.94 22.44 20.23
C ILE A 93 6.87 21.26 20.51
N ASP A 94 7.97 21.54 21.22
CA ASP A 94 8.83 20.51 21.81
C ASP A 94 8.25 19.93 23.11
N GLN A 95 8.96 18.96 23.70
CA GLN A 95 8.61 18.32 24.98
C GLN A 95 8.50 19.28 26.18
N ASN A 96 9.09 20.47 26.11
CA ASN A 96 9.00 21.50 27.14
C ASN A 96 7.86 22.50 26.88
N GLY A 97 7.08 22.30 25.81
CA GLY A 97 6.01 23.20 25.39
C GLY A 97 6.50 24.44 24.64
N LYS A 98 7.77 24.50 24.23
CA LYS A 98 8.29 25.63 23.45
C LYS A 98 7.88 25.47 21.99
N ILE A 99 7.31 26.52 21.40
CA ILE A 99 7.01 26.57 19.96
C ILE A 99 8.33 26.50 19.18
N VAL A 100 8.42 25.51 18.29
CA VAL A 100 9.59 25.29 17.42
C VAL A 100 9.33 25.64 15.96
N THR A 101 8.06 25.81 15.56
CA THR A 101 7.72 26.37 14.24
C THR A 101 8.36 27.75 14.08
N ASP A 102 9.04 28.01 12.96
CA ASP A 102 9.76 29.26 12.70
C ASP A 102 9.21 30.03 11.49
N LYS A 103 8.21 29.47 10.80
CA LYS A 103 7.51 30.07 9.66
C LYS A 103 6.00 30.06 9.88
N GLU A 104 5.32 31.08 9.34
CA GLU A 104 3.86 31.13 9.42
C GLU A 104 3.22 29.97 8.64
N PRO A 105 2.22 29.27 9.22
CA PRO A 105 1.42 28.28 8.52
C PRO A 105 0.75 28.88 7.28
N LYS A 106 0.66 28.10 6.21
CA LYS A 106 0.15 28.57 4.91
C LYS A 106 -1.18 27.93 4.57
N LEU A 107 -2.20 28.75 4.39
CA LEU A 107 -3.49 28.30 3.85
C LEU A 107 -3.34 28.02 2.35
N VAL A 108 -3.68 26.81 1.92
CA VAL A 108 -3.58 26.32 0.54
C VAL A 108 -4.88 25.65 0.08
N ASP A 109 -4.91 25.20 -1.17
CA ASP A 109 -6.01 24.42 -1.76
C ASP A 109 -7.40 25.04 -1.58
N GLY A 110 -7.51 26.32 -1.95
CA GLY A 110 -8.80 27.04 -1.91
C GLY A 110 -9.38 27.24 -0.51
N GLY A 111 -8.58 27.09 0.54
CA GLY A 111 -8.95 27.36 1.93
C GLY A 111 -9.23 26.11 2.77
N TYR A 112 -9.03 24.90 2.25
CA TYR A 112 -9.35 23.64 2.96
C TYR A 112 -8.13 22.96 3.61
N LYS A 113 -6.92 23.48 3.38
CA LYS A 113 -5.68 22.88 3.87
C LYS A 113 -4.74 23.93 4.44
N VAL A 114 -4.08 23.63 5.56
CA VAL A 114 -3.00 24.44 6.12
C VAL A 114 -1.71 23.63 6.13
N VAL A 115 -0.63 24.18 5.58
CA VAL A 115 0.71 23.58 5.62
C VAL A 115 1.50 24.22 6.77
N VAL A 116 2.12 23.39 7.61
CA VAL A 116 3.03 23.78 8.69
C VAL A 116 4.41 23.25 8.33
N GLU A 117 5.30 24.16 7.93
CA GLU A 117 6.65 23.79 7.49
C GLU A 117 7.52 23.40 8.68
N ALA A 118 8.43 22.44 8.47
CA ALA A 118 9.47 22.12 9.44
C ALA A 118 10.39 23.34 9.68
N PRO A 119 10.96 23.45 10.89
CA PRO A 119 11.97 24.46 11.18
C PRO A 119 13.14 24.38 10.19
N GLU A 120 13.78 25.50 9.87
CA GLU A 120 14.94 25.52 8.97
C GLU A 120 16.09 24.63 9.48
N SER A 121 16.24 24.55 10.81
CA SER A 121 17.20 23.65 11.47
C SER A 121 16.80 22.17 11.42
N GLY A 122 15.56 21.87 11.06
CA GLY A 122 14.92 20.58 11.28
C GLY A 122 14.61 20.32 12.75
N TYR A 123 13.83 19.27 12.99
CA TYR A 123 13.58 18.70 14.29
C TYR A 123 14.74 17.80 14.74
N ALA A 124 15.01 17.72 16.05
CA ALA A 124 16.11 16.91 16.57
C ALA A 124 15.82 15.42 16.45
N TYR A 125 16.79 14.65 15.93
CA TYR A 125 16.71 13.18 15.83
C TYR A 125 16.36 12.53 17.18
N GLY A 126 15.52 11.50 17.14
CA GLY A 126 15.06 10.76 18.32
C GLY A 126 14.16 11.55 19.28
N SER A 127 13.88 12.82 19.01
CA SER A 127 13.05 13.67 19.88
C SER A 127 11.58 13.58 19.51
N THR A 128 10.72 13.81 20.50
CA THR A 128 9.26 13.86 20.33
C THR A 128 8.78 15.32 20.34
N TYR A 129 7.86 15.63 19.44
CA TYR A 129 7.22 16.92 19.25
C TYR A 129 5.71 16.75 19.18
N ARG A 130 4.97 17.86 19.28
CA ARG A 130 3.51 17.86 19.18
C ARG A 130 3.03 18.95 18.23
N LEU A 131 2.28 18.56 17.20
CA LEU A 131 1.53 19.49 16.35
C LEU A 131 0.24 19.87 17.07
N VAL A 132 -0.01 21.17 17.18
CA VAL A 132 -1.14 21.78 17.90
C VAL A 132 -1.96 22.62 16.92
N VAL A 133 -3.27 22.38 16.88
CA VAL A 133 -4.25 23.23 16.21
C VAL A 133 -5.33 23.62 17.20
N THR A 134 -5.22 24.82 17.74
CA THR A 134 -6.13 25.34 18.77
C THR A 134 -7.55 25.52 18.24
N ASP A 135 -8.53 25.57 19.14
CA ASP A 135 -9.93 25.88 18.84
C ASP A 135 -10.17 27.31 18.33
N ASN A 136 -9.16 28.18 18.38
CA ASN A 136 -9.17 29.53 17.83
C ASN A 136 -9.05 29.59 16.30
N VAL A 137 -8.82 28.47 15.62
CA VAL A 137 -8.96 28.40 14.16
C VAL A 137 -10.44 28.42 13.79
N LEU A 138 -10.83 29.36 12.94
CA LEU A 138 -12.23 29.54 12.55
C LEU A 138 -12.46 29.16 11.09
N SER A 139 -13.67 28.73 10.75
CA SER A 139 -14.11 28.66 9.36
C SER A 139 -14.40 30.05 8.78
N GLU A 140 -14.49 30.18 7.46
CA GLU A 140 -14.92 31.44 6.81
C GLU A 140 -16.28 31.93 7.35
N LYS A 141 -17.12 31.02 7.83
CA LYS A 141 -18.41 31.33 8.47
C LYS A 141 -18.29 31.68 9.96
N GLN A 142 -17.07 31.95 10.45
CA GLN A 142 -16.74 32.29 11.83
C GLN A 142 -17.14 31.21 12.85
N LYS A 143 -17.13 29.93 12.45
CA LYS A 143 -17.35 28.82 13.38
C LYS A 143 -16.01 28.34 13.94
N PRO A 144 -15.83 28.23 15.27
CA PRO A 144 -14.62 27.64 15.86
C PRO A 144 -14.57 26.13 15.66
N LEU A 145 -13.36 25.58 15.75
CA LEU A 145 -13.19 24.12 15.76
C LEU A 145 -13.88 23.54 16.99
N THR A 146 -14.53 22.39 16.81
CA THR A 146 -15.26 21.74 17.91
C THR A 146 -14.35 21.21 19.01
N ASN A 147 -13.10 20.88 18.67
CA ASN A 147 -12.06 20.48 19.62
C ASN A 147 -10.71 20.98 19.13
N GLU A 148 -9.82 21.33 20.06
CA GLU A 148 -8.40 21.48 19.79
C GLU A 148 -7.82 20.14 19.30
N LEU A 149 -6.90 20.23 18.34
CA LEU A 149 -6.16 19.10 17.82
C LEU A 149 -4.76 19.07 18.41
N GLN A 150 -4.36 17.92 18.93
CA GLN A 150 -2.97 17.65 19.29
C GLN A 150 -2.54 16.31 18.72
N MET A 151 -1.39 16.26 18.06
CA MET A 151 -0.81 15.04 17.51
C MET A 151 0.67 14.96 17.89
N ASN A 152 1.08 13.91 18.61
CA ASN A 152 2.48 13.70 18.89
C ASN A 152 3.18 13.07 17.67
N PHE A 153 4.46 13.42 17.47
CA PHE A 153 5.31 12.74 16.52
C PHE A 153 6.74 12.59 17.03
N THR A 154 7.40 11.48 16.71
CA THR A 154 8.81 11.25 17.06
C THR A 154 9.68 11.25 15.81
N ILE A 155 10.82 11.94 15.86
CA ILE A 155 11.78 11.98 14.76
C ILE A 155 12.62 10.71 14.75
N LYS A 156 12.93 10.19 13.56
CA LYS A 156 13.82 9.04 13.39
C LYS A 156 15.12 9.21 14.19
N ASN A 157 15.72 8.10 14.62
CA ASN A 157 17.04 8.12 15.26
C ASN A 157 18.15 8.36 14.21
N ALA A 158 19.23 9.04 14.60
CA ALA A 158 20.40 9.16 13.74
C ALA A 158 21.04 7.76 13.55
N THR A 159 21.22 7.33 12.30
CA THR A 159 21.97 6.11 12.00
C THR A 159 23.45 6.33 12.34
N ALA A 160 23.97 5.59 13.32
CA ALA A 160 25.39 5.58 13.64
C ALA A 160 26.17 4.94 12.48
N ASN A 161 26.92 5.74 11.72
CA ASN A 161 28.01 5.22 10.92
C ASN A 161 29.31 5.49 11.68
N SER A 162 29.93 4.41 12.14
CA SER A 162 31.29 4.37 12.68
C SER A 162 32.28 4.66 11.56
N ASP A 163 33.12 5.68 11.74
CA ASP A 163 34.56 5.53 11.56
C ASP A 163 35.29 6.74 12.16
N ALA A 164 36.11 6.46 13.16
CA ALA A 164 37.06 7.37 13.76
C ALA A 164 38.47 6.76 13.60
N SER A 165 39.40 7.48 12.98
CA SER A 165 40.64 7.88 13.65
C SER A 165 41.62 8.69 12.76
N ASN A 166 42.09 9.79 13.37
CA ASN A 166 43.43 10.39 13.32
C ASN A 166 44.04 10.93 12.02
N HIS A 167 44.14 12.26 11.93
CA HIS A 167 45.44 12.93 12.15
C HIS A 167 45.30 14.41 12.54
N HIS A 168 46.07 14.82 13.54
CA HIS A 168 46.30 16.21 13.95
C HIS A 168 47.10 17.01 12.89
N THR A 169 46.68 18.25 12.61
CA THR A 169 47.53 19.47 12.70
C THR A 169 46.67 20.73 12.58
N LYS A 170 46.86 21.69 13.50
CA LYS A 170 46.32 23.06 13.47
C LYS A 170 47.12 23.89 12.47
N THR A 171 46.43 24.55 11.53
CA THR A 171 46.83 25.88 11.02
C THR A 171 45.59 26.66 10.56
N VAL A 172 45.48 27.89 11.03
CA VAL A 172 44.45 28.87 10.65
C VAL A 172 44.89 29.55 9.34
N ALA A 173 44.06 29.49 8.29
CA ALA A 173 43.73 30.59 7.38
C ALA A 173 43.16 30.10 6.03
N SER A 174 42.29 30.94 5.47
CA SER A 174 41.76 30.97 4.11
C SER A 174 40.51 30.14 3.83
N LEU A 175 39.39 30.89 3.75
CA LEU A 175 38.16 30.53 3.06
C LEU A 175 38.48 30.19 1.61
N THR A 176 38.59 28.91 1.31
CA THR A 176 38.42 28.39 -0.04
C THR A 176 37.30 27.36 0.04
N ALA A 177 36.20 27.66 -0.66
CA ALA A 177 35.08 26.76 -0.86
C ALA A 177 35.60 25.44 -1.43
N THR A 178 35.68 24.42 -0.57
CA THR A 178 36.00 23.06 -0.99
C THR A 178 34.72 22.36 -1.38
N ALA A 179 34.73 21.89 -2.63
CA ALA A 179 33.72 21.08 -3.29
C ALA A 179 33.23 19.92 -2.40
N ASP A 180 31.99 20.02 -1.94
CA ASP A 180 31.15 18.89 -1.58
C ASP A 180 29.68 19.35 -1.62
N SER A 181 28.91 18.99 -2.67
CA SER A 181 27.43 19.11 -2.75
C SER A 181 26.79 18.89 -4.14
N SER A 182 27.53 18.63 -5.23
CA SER A 182 26.94 18.64 -6.59
C SER A 182 26.11 17.40 -6.99
N LEU A 183 25.71 16.51 -6.07
CA LEU A 183 24.84 15.35 -6.36
C LEU A 183 23.41 15.46 -5.79
N ASN A 184 23.17 16.29 -4.76
CA ASN A 184 21.83 16.44 -4.18
C ASN A 184 20.83 17.20 -5.08
N PRO A 185 21.21 18.21 -5.90
CA PRO A 185 20.25 18.88 -6.79
C PRO A 185 19.82 18.05 -8.00
N LEU A 186 20.69 17.18 -8.53
CA LEU A 186 20.38 16.36 -9.71
C LEU A 186 19.37 15.27 -9.35
N LYS A 187 19.64 14.54 -8.26
CA LYS A 187 18.78 13.47 -7.75
C LYS A 187 17.36 13.96 -7.48
N GLU A 188 17.22 15.08 -6.77
CA GLU A 188 15.90 15.62 -6.42
C GLU A 188 15.13 16.19 -7.62
N GLN A 189 15.81 16.76 -8.62
CA GLN A 189 15.17 17.18 -9.86
C GLN A 189 14.67 15.96 -10.68
N ILE A 190 15.48 14.90 -10.79
CA ILE A 190 15.06 13.63 -11.43
C ILE A 190 13.88 13.04 -10.67
N ARG A 191 13.98 12.93 -9.34
CA ARG A 191 12.90 12.41 -8.48
C ARG A 191 11.62 13.21 -8.68
N THR A 192 11.68 14.53 -8.59
CA THR A 192 10.52 15.40 -8.77
C THR A 192 9.89 15.22 -10.16
N ALA A 193 10.71 15.18 -11.21
CA ALA A 193 10.22 14.99 -12.58
C ALA A 193 9.54 13.62 -12.75
N PHE A 194 10.15 12.55 -12.23
CA PHE A 194 9.61 11.20 -12.29
C PHE A 194 8.36 11.03 -11.41
N GLN A 195 8.32 11.61 -10.20
CA GLN A 195 7.14 11.62 -9.34
C GLN A 195 5.97 12.37 -9.98
N ASN A 196 6.26 13.40 -10.78
CA ASN A 196 5.28 14.10 -11.61
C ASN A 196 5.03 13.45 -12.97
N ARG A 197 5.62 12.27 -13.24
CA ARG A 197 5.48 11.51 -14.50
C ARG A 197 5.76 12.35 -15.74
N GLN A 198 6.71 13.27 -15.63
CA GLN A 198 7.13 14.11 -16.75
C GLN A 198 7.81 13.25 -17.82
N THR A 199 7.27 13.27 -19.03
CA THR A 199 7.78 12.45 -20.15
C THR A 199 8.96 13.09 -20.86
N SER A 200 9.18 14.39 -20.69
CA SER A 200 10.32 15.13 -21.20
C SER A 200 10.64 16.31 -20.27
N PHE A 201 11.91 16.48 -19.91
CA PHE A 201 12.38 17.57 -19.06
C PHE A 201 13.90 17.75 -19.21
N SER A 202 14.39 18.93 -18.85
CA SER A 202 15.83 19.25 -18.91
C SER A 202 16.34 19.71 -17.55
N ILE A 203 17.52 19.25 -17.18
CA ILE A 203 18.20 19.63 -15.94
C ILE A 203 19.51 20.34 -16.29
N LYS A 204 19.72 21.52 -15.71
CA LYS A 204 21.03 22.16 -15.72
C LYS A 204 21.88 21.55 -14.62
N TYR A 205 23.03 21.02 -15.01
CA TYR A 205 24.00 20.40 -14.11
C TYR A 205 25.26 21.26 -14.06
N TYR A 206 25.69 21.56 -12.84
CA TYR A 206 26.94 22.26 -12.56
C TYR A 206 27.82 21.34 -11.73
N GLY A 207 28.96 20.92 -12.28
CA GLY A 207 29.88 20.00 -11.61
C GLY A 207 30.84 19.32 -12.57
N ASP A 208 31.54 18.32 -12.05
CA ASP A 208 32.47 17.51 -12.83
C ASP A 208 31.73 16.69 -13.90
N LEU A 209 32.09 16.91 -15.16
CA LEU A 209 31.52 16.25 -16.34
C LEU A 209 32.18 14.90 -16.66
N ASN A 210 33.28 14.54 -15.98
CA ASN A 210 33.91 13.23 -16.17
C ASN A 210 32.94 12.13 -15.77
N ASN A 211 32.76 11.14 -16.65
CA ASN A 211 31.83 10.01 -16.50
C ASN A 211 30.40 10.46 -16.14
N LEU A 212 29.95 11.63 -16.63
CA LEU A 212 28.64 12.18 -16.30
C LEU A 212 27.50 11.22 -16.69
N THR A 213 27.63 10.48 -17.79
CA THR A 213 26.66 9.45 -18.18
C THR A 213 26.44 8.43 -17.06
N ASP A 214 27.51 7.85 -16.51
CA ASP A 214 27.41 6.86 -15.44
C ASP A 214 26.86 7.47 -14.14
N LYS A 215 27.25 8.71 -13.83
CA LYS A 215 26.71 9.45 -12.67
C LYS A 215 25.20 9.65 -12.80
N ILE A 216 24.72 10.04 -13.98
CA ILE A 216 23.28 10.21 -14.26
C ILE A 216 22.57 8.86 -14.14
N THR A 217 23.09 7.80 -14.77
CA THR A 217 22.50 6.46 -14.71
C THR A 217 22.36 5.98 -13.27
N LYS A 218 23.42 6.05 -12.46
CA LYS A 218 23.39 5.69 -11.04
C LYS A 218 22.40 6.54 -10.24
N THR A 219 22.33 7.84 -10.52
CA THR A 219 21.38 8.73 -9.86
C THR A 219 19.93 8.33 -10.17
N VAL A 220 19.62 7.96 -11.42
CA VAL A 220 18.29 7.45 -11.77
C VAL A 220 17.99 6.12 -11.07
N GLU A 221 18.95 5.19 -11.05
CA GLU A 221 18.82 3.91 -10.34
C GLU A 221 18.56 4.10 -8.84
N GLU A 222 19.28 5.02 -8.20
CA GLU A 222 19.05 5.39 -6.80
C GLU A 222 17.64 5.94 -6.58
N VAL A 223 17.19 6.91 -7.41
CA VAL A 223 15.83 7.48 -7.33
C VAL A 223 14.77 6.38 -7.42
N LEU A 224 14.91 5.46 -8.40
CA LEU A 224 13.97 4.36 -8.59
C LEU A 224 14.02 3.37 -7.42
N SER A 225 15.20 3.04 -6.89
CA SER A 225 15.35 2.11 -5.74
C SER A 225 14.75 2.64 -4.43
N GLU A 226 14.61 3.96 -4.30
CA GLU A 226 14.08 4.62 -3.10
C GLU A 226 12.56 4.74 -3.10
N ASP A 227 11.90 4.66 -4.26
CA ASP A 227 10.46 4.80 -4.45
C ASP A 227 9.92 3.59 -5.22
N GLU A 228 9.53 2.54 -4.48
CA GLU A 228 9.10 1.26 -5.09
C GLU A 228 7.86 1.41 -5.99
N TYR A 229 6.94 2.31 -5.62
CA TYR A 229 5.77 2.54 -6.45
C TYR A 229 6.15 3.21 -7.79
N LEU A 230 7.04 4.21 -7.74
CA LEU A 230 7.60 4.80 -8.96
C LEU A 230 8.40 3.78 -9.77
N PHE A 231 9.16 2.89 -9.12
CA PHE A 231 9.93 1.83 -9.78
C PHE A 231 9.03 0.94 -10.65
N TYR A 232 7.90 0.48 -10.11
CA TYR A 232 6.96 -0.41 -10.80
C TYR A 232 6.04 0.33 -11.79
N ASP A 233 5.93 1.66 -11.68
CA ASP A 233 5.21 2.50 -12.64
C ASP A 233 6.11 2.98 -13.79
N TYR A 234 7.43 2.95 -13.61
CA TYR A 234 8.43 3.31 -14.59
C TYR A 234 8.54 2.24 -15.68
N ARG A 235 8.71 2.67 -16.95
CA ARG A 235 8.89 1.75 -18.09
C ARG A 235 10.27 1.89 -18.72
N ASN A 236 10.63 3.10 -19.12
CA ASN A 236 11.91 3.36 -19.75
C ASN A 236 12.31 4.83 -19.60
N TYR A 237 13.62 5.11 -19.55
CA TYR A 237 14.16 6.46 -19.74
C TYR A 237 15.25 6.46 -20.79
N ARG A 238 15.52 7.65 -21.33
CA ARG A 238 16.69 7.98 -22.14
C ARG A 238 17.14 9.37 -21.72
N PHE A 239 18.43 9.64 -21.88
CA PHE A 239 18.93 11.00 -21.74
C PHE A 239 20.02 11.28 -22.75
N THR A 240 20.17 12.56 -23.07
CA THR A 240 21.36 13.11 -23.74
C THR A 240 21.89 14.25 -22.89
N TRP A 241 23.16 14.58 -23.03
CA TRP A 241 23.68 15.79 -22.42
C TRP A 241 24.69 16.48 -23.35
N ASN A 242 24.73 17.80 -23.26
CA ASN A 242 25.76 18.62 -23.90
C ASN A 242 26.27 19.62 -22.86
N GLY A 243 27.58 19.77 -22.77
CA GLY A 243 28.21 20.61 -21.77
C GLY A 243 29.64 20.95 -22.14
N LYS A 244 30.15 22.01 -21.49
CA LYS A 244 31.54 22.44 -21.60
C LYS A 244 32.01 22.95 -20.25
N GLY A 245 33.28 22.69 -19.93
CA GLY A 245 33.85 23.06 -18.64
C GLY A 245 33.17 22.27 -17.51
N ASN A 246 32.47 22.95 -16.63
CA ASN A 246 31.74 22.38 -15.50
C ASN A 246 30.21 22.55 -15.61
N GLU A 247 29.69 22.90 -16.78
CA GLU A 247 28.25 23.08 -17.00
C GLU A 247 27.77 22.14 -18.11
N ALA A 248 26.65 21.46 -17.86
CA ALA A 248 25.95 20.65 -18.85
C ALA A 248 24.43 20.84 -18.75
N THR A 249 23.76 20.70 -19.89
CA THR A 249 22.30 20.51 -19.94
C THR A 249 22.01 19.06 -20.25
N ILE A 250 21.27 18.40 -19.36
CA ILE A 250 20.84 17.01 -19.50
C ILE A 250 19.39 17.02 -19.93
N ASN A 251 19.05 16.37 -21.04
CA ASN A 251 17.68 16.26 -21.55
C ASN A 251 17.19 14.83 -21.37
N PHE A 252 16.12 14.65 -20.61
CA PHE A 252 15.50 13.36 -20.35
C PHE A 252 14.28 13.14 -21.24
N THR A 253 14.06 11.88 -21.59
CA THR A 253 12.77 11.38 -22.07
C THR A 253 12.43 10.12 -21.28
N ALA A 254 11.25 10.09 -20.66
CA ALA A 254 10.82 8.98 -19.83
C ALA A 254 9.41 8.51 -20.21
N THR A 255 9.13 7.23 -19.98
CA THR A 255 7.81 6.63 -20.13
C THR A 255 7.41 5.89 -18.87
N PHE A 256 6.13 5.97 -18.56
CA PHE A 256 5.51 5.40 -17.36
C PHE A 256 4.26 4.61 -17.77
N TYR A 257 3.79 3.72 -16.91
CA TYR A 257 2.50 3.05 -17.10
C TYR A 257 1.32 3.99 -16.83
N GLN A 258 1.52 5.04 -16.02
CA GLN A 258 0.49 6.02 -15.67
C GLN A 258 0.96 7.47 -15.88
N THR A 259 0.02 8.35 -16.25
CA THR A 259 0.21 9.80 -16.16
C THR A 259 0.04 10.26 -14.71
N LYS A 260 0.44 11.52 -14.41
CA LYS A 260 0.24 12.09 -13.08
C LYS A 260 -1.22 12.17 -12.67
N GLU A 261 -2.10 12.54 -13.61
CA GLU A 261 -3.55 12.61 -13.39
C GLU A 261 -4.15 11.23 -13.09
N GLN A 262 -3.63 10.18 -13.74
CA GLN A 262 -4.04 8.80 -13.49
C GLN A 262 -3.59 8.33 -12.10
N VAL A 263 -2.37 8.66 -11.67
CA VAL A 263 -1.89 8.39 -10.30
C VAL A 263 -2.75 9.13 -9.27
N ASP A 264 -3.09 10.40 -9.51
CA ASP A 264 -3.94 11.17 -8.60
C ASP A 264 -5.36 10.60 -8.54
N TYR A 265 -5.90 10.12 -9.67
CA TYR A 265 -7.16 9.39 -9.71
C TYR A 265 -7.09 8.12 -8.86
N VAL A 266 -6.03 7.32 -9.00
CA VAL A 266 -5.82 6.09 -8.21
C VAL A 266 -5.78 6.41 -6.72
N ASN A 267 -4.99 7.39 -6.30
CA ASN A 267 -4.86 7.79 -4.89
C ASN A 267 -6.23 8.16 -4.30
N LYS A 268 -6.99 9.02 -4.99
CA LYS A 268 -8.33 9.41 -4.56
C LYS A 268 -9.28 8.20 -4.49
N ARG A 269 -9.26 7.35 -5.51
CA ARG A 269 -10.18 6.21 -5.59
C ARG A 269 -9.86 5.14 -4.54
N VAL A 270 -8.58 4.92 -4.23
CA VAL A 270 -8.12 4.05 -3.14
C VAL A 270 -8.73 4.51 -1.80
N GLN A 271 -8.62 5.79 -1.46
CA GLN A 271 -9.22 6.33 -0.23
C GLN A 271 -10.73 6.09 -0.15
N GLU A 272 -11.45 6.38 -1.24
CA GLU A 272 -12.90 6.15 -1.31
C GLU A 272 -13.29 4.66 -1.18
N ILE A 273 -12.43 3.75 -1.61
CA ILE A 273 -12.64 2.30 -1.48
C ILE A 273 -12.38 1.88 -0.05
N LEU A 274 -11.24 2.27 0.52
CA LEU A 274 -10.84 1.93 1.88
C LEU A 274 -11.87 2.42 2.90
N ALA A 275 -12.40 3.62 2.73
CA ALA A 275 -13.48 4.15 3.57
C ALA A 275 -14.76 3.30 3.57
N LYS A 276 -14.98 2.45 2.55
CA LYS A 276 -16.15 1.56 2.44
C LYS A 276 -15.86 0.15 2.98
N ILE A 277 -14.66 -0.36 2.73
CA ILE A 277 -14.34 -1.76 3.04
C ILE A 277 -13.67 -1.93 4.41
N ILE A 278 -13.06 -0.87 4.94
CA ILE A 278 -12.35 -0.90 6.23
C ILE A 278 -13.24 -0.32 7.33
N LYS A 279 -13.31 -1.04 8.45
CA LYS A 279 -14.02 -0.60 9.67
C LYS A 279 -12.99 -0.34 10.76
N SER A 280 -13.26 0.62 11.63
CA SER A 280 -12.36 0.97 12.75
C SER A 280 -12.09 -0.19 13.71
N SER A 281 -12.99 -1.16 13.79
CA SER A 281 -12.83 -2.36 14.62
C SER A 281 -11.92 -3.43 14.01
N MET A 282 -11.53 -3.30 12.73
CA MET A 282 -10.71 -4.31 12.06
C MET A 282 -9.26 -4.22 12.51
N ASN A 283 -8.69 -5.38 12.85
CA ASN A 283 -7.23 -5.50 13.01
C ASN A 283 -6.54 -5.59 11.64
N ASP A 284 -5.21 -5.49 11.61
CA ASP A 284 -4.48 -5.43 10.34
C ASP A 284 -4.61 -6.71 9.49
N HIS A 285 -4.80 -7.88 10.11
CA HIS A 285 -5.08 -9.11 9.37
C HIS A 285 -6.43 -9.05 8.65
N GLU A 286 -7.47 -8.54 9.32
CA GLU A 286 -8.80 -8.35 8.75
C GLU A 286 -8.77 -7.26 7.66
N LYS A 287 -7.98 -6.20 7.83
CA LYS A 287 -7.79 -5.16 6.81
C LYS A 287 -7.10 -5.70 5.56
N VAL A 288 -6.02 -6.47 5.70
CA VAL A 288 -5.33 -7.10 4.56
C VAL A 288 -6.29 -8.03 3.82
N LYS A 289 -7.09 -8.82 4.54
CA LYS A 289 -8.12 -9.66 3.91
C LYS A 289 -9.17 -8.81 3.17
N ALA A 290 -9.65 -7.72 3.76
CA ALA A 290 -10.63 -6.86 3.10
C ALA A 290 -10.07 -6.22 1.81
N VAL A 291 -8.80 -5.79 1.81
CA VAL A 291 -8.11 -5.28 0.62
C VAL A 291 -7.98 -6.36 -0.45
N HIS A 292 -7.50 -7.54 -0.07
CA HIS A 292 -7.41 -8.71 -0.96
C HIS A 292 -8.75 -9.02 -1.61
N ASP A 293 -9.79 -9.25 -0.81
CA ASP A 293 -11.12 -9.66 -1.28
C ASP A 293 -11.73 -8.61 -2.21
N TYR A 294 -11.53 -7.32 -1.89
CA TYR A 294 -11.97 -6.24 -2.75
C TYR A 294 -11.30 -6.29 -4.11
N VAL A 295 -9.98 -6.42 -4.16
CA VAL A 295 -9.24 -6.44 -5.43
C VAL A 295 -9.65 -7.65 -6.27
N VAL A 296 -9.63 -8.85 -5.69
CA VAL A 296 -10.01 -10.10 -6.38
C VAL A 296 -11.47 -10.05 -6.87
N SER A 297 -12.39 -9.46 -6.10
CA SER A 297 -13.81 -9.41 -6.51
C SER A 297 -14.16 -8.31 -7.52
N ASN A 298 -13.27 -7.34 -7.76
CA ASN A 298 -13.57 -6.15 -8.58
C ASN A 298 -12.63 -5.95 -9.78
N VAL A 299 -11.59 -6.77 -9.88
CA VAL A 299 -10.59 -6.69 -10.96
C VAL A 299 -10.46 -8.08 -11.57
N ALA A 300 -10.45 -8.14 -12.90
CA ALA A 300 -10.24 -9.36 -13.67
C ALA A 300 -8.91 -9.32 -14.45
N TYR A 301 -8.26 -10.47 -14.60
CA TYR A 301 -7.01 -10.53 -15.34
C TYR A 301 -7.20 -10.20 -16.84
N ASP A 302 -6.37 -9.30 -17.39
CA ASP A 302 -6.44 -8.92 -18.80
C ASP A 302 -5.79 -10.00 -19.68
N THR A 303 -6.61 -10.93 -20.18
CA THR A 303 -6.18 -12.03 -21.05
C THR A 303 -5.69 -11.60 -22.45
N THR A 304 -5.71 -10.29 -22.77
CA THR A 304 -5.05 -9.76 -23.98
C THR A 304 -3.56 -9.51 -23.76
N TYR A 305 -3.08 -9.59 -22.51
CA TYR A 305 -1.69 -9.35 -22.12
C TYR A 305 -1.16 -7.96 -22.52
N SER A 306 -2.06 -6.98 -22.67
CA SER A 306 -1.70 -5.63 -23.08
C SER A 306 -0.95 -4.90 -21.98
N GLN A 307 0.35 -4.65 -22.21
CA GLN A 307 1.18 -3.86 -21.30
C GLN A 307 0.67 -2.42 -21.12
N ALA A 308 -0.18 -1.93 -22.03
CA ALA A 308 -0.81 -0.61 -21.89
C ALA A 308 -1.85 -0.57 -20.75
N ASN A 309 -2.35 -1.72 -20.28
CA ASN A 309 -3.31 -1.80 -19.17
C ASN A 309 -2.66 -2.22 -17.84
N ASN A 310 -1.33 -2.31 -17.77
CA ASN A 310 -0.62 -2.95 -16.65
C ASN A 310 -0.35 -1.99 -15.47
N ALA A 311 -1.39 -1.34 -14.97
CA ALA A 311 -1.32 -0.37 -13.87
C ALA A 311 -2.65 -0.24 -13.10
N PRO A 312 -2.61 0.25 -11.84
CA PRO A 312 -3.79 0.42 -10.98
C PRO A 312 -4.90 1.27 -11.59
N TYR A 313 -4.57 2.28 -12.38
CA TYR A 313 -5.58 3.10 -13.07
C TYR A 313 -6.56 2.25 -13.90
N PHE A 314 -6.06 1.23 -14.60
CA PHE A 314 -6.89 0.36 -15.44
C PHE A 314 -7.68 -0.66 -14.62
N ALA A 315 -7.09 -1.16 -13.53
CA ALA A 315 -7.82 -1.96 -12.55
C ALA A 315 -9.06 -1.21 -12.04
N LEU A 316 -8.90 0.08 -11.67
CA LEU A 316 -9.97 0.88 -11.07
C LEU A 316 -10.98 1.46 -12.07
N THR A 317 -10.58 1.70 -13.32
CA THR A 317 -11.45 2.30 -14.34
C THR A 317 -12.09 1.28 -15.28
N LYS A 318 -11.40 0.19 -15.59
CA LYS A 318 -11.86 -0.85 -16.51
C LYS A 318 -12.22 -2.17 -15.79
N GLY A 319 -11.90 -2.29 -14.50
CA GLY A 319 -12.07 -3.55 -13.77
C GLY A 319 -11.14 -4.65 -14.27
N LYS A 320 -10.02 -4.31 -14.93
CA LYS A 320 -9.06 -5.31 -15.42
C LYS A 320 -7.65 -4.76 -15.60
N THR A 321 -6.65 -5.61 -15.35
CA THR A 321 -5.21 -5.28 -15.48
C THR A 321 -4.35 -6.56 -15.55
N LEU A 322 -3.02 -6.44 -15.59
CA LEU A 322 -2.09 -7.57 -15.43
C LEU A 322 -1.40 -7.49 -14.06
N CYS A 323 -0.53 -8.47 -13.77
CA CYS A 323 0.10 -8.66 -12.45
C CYS A 323 0.68 -7.39 -11.81
N ASN A 324 1.36 -6.53 -12.59
CA ASN A 324 1.90 -5.27 -12.06
C ASN A 324 0.80 -4.33 -11.56
N GLY A 325 -0.30 -4.20 -12.30
CA GLY A 325 -1.44 -3.37 -11.88
C GLY A 325 -2.15 -3.89 -10.64
N TYR A 326 -2.26 -5.22 -10.48
CA TYR A 326 -2.76 -5.84 -9.25
C TYR A 326 -1.85 -5.54 -8.06
N ALA A 327 -0.57 -5.86 -8.19
CA ALA A 327 0.41 -5.71 -7.11
C ALA A 327 0.55 -4.24 -6.66
N MET A 328 0.58 -3.31 -7.62
CA MET A 328 0.65 -1.88 -7.33
C MET A 328 -0.63 -1.34 -6.68
N LEU A 329 -1.81 -1.87 -7.01
CA LEU A 329 -3.07 -1.46 -6.38
C LEU A 329 -3.11 -1.92 -4.92
N VAL A 330 -2.75 -3.18 -4.64
CA VAL A 330 -2.65 -3.71 -3.28
C VAL A 330 -1.61 -2.94 -2.48
N TYR A 331 -0.43 -2.67 -3.06
CA TYR A 331 0.61 -1.84 -2.44
C TYR A 331 0.02 -0.49 -1.98
N LYS A 332 -0.66 0.23 -2.88
CA LYS A 332 -1.24 1.55 -2.54
C LYS A 332 -2.34 1.46 -1.49
N MET A 333 -3.16 0.42 -1.53
CA MET A 333 -4.23 0.22 -0.55
C MET A 333 -3.67 -0.11 0.85
N LEU A 334 -2.59 -0.90 0.94
CA LEU A 334 -1.97 -1.25 2.22
C LEU A 334 -1.09 -0.11 2.77
N GLU A 335 -0.41 0.62 1.91
CA GLU A 335 0.34 1.83 2.27
C GLU A 335 -0.58 2.89 2.90
N GLU A 336 -1.74 3.17 2.31
CA GLU A 336 -2.74 4.11 2.87
C GLU A 336 -3.34 3.62 4.21
N LEU A 337 -3.18 2.33 4.54
CA LEU A 337 -3.58 1.75 5.83
C LEU A 337 -2.45 1.69 6.86
N ASP A 338 -1.28 2.28 6.56
CA ASP A 338 -0.06 2.19 7.37
C ASP A 338 0.40 0.72 7.62
N ILE A 339 0.09 -0.21 6.70
CA ILE A 339 0.51 -1.62 6.76
C ILE A 339 1.77 -1.79 5.90
N PRO A 340 2.93 -2.18 6.46
CA PRO A 340 4.16 -2.31 5.67
C PRO A 340 3.99 -3.33 4.56
N VAL A 341 4.26 -2.88 3.34
CA VAL A 341 4.12 -3.65 2.11
C VAL A 341 5.31 -3.37 1.21
N ARG A 342 5.75 -4.38 0.45
CA ARG A 342 6.79 -4.26 -0.57
C ARG A 342 6.24 -4.78 -1.90
N LEU A 343 6.65 -4.17 -2.99
CA LEU A 343 6.49 -4.75 -4.33
C LEU A 343 7.64 -5.72 -4.58
N ILE A 344 7.34 -6.89 -5.13
CA ILE A 344 8.33 -7.92 -5.46
C ILE A 344 8.10 -8.44 -6.88
N SER A 345 9.20 -8.64 -7.60
CA SER A 345 9.19 -9.17 -8.96
C SER A 345 10.04 -10.45 -9.07
N GLY A 346 9.65 -11.30 -10.00
CA GLY A 346 10.32 -12.56 -10.27
C GLY A 346 9.60 -13.32 -11.37
N LYS A 347 9.46 -14.63 -11.18
CA LYS A 347 8.68 -15.49 -12.07
C LYS A 347 7.61 -16.26 -11.33
N ALA A 348 6.48 -16.48 -11.97
CA ALA A 348 5.41 -17.37 -11.52
C ALA A 348 4.98 -18.25 -12.69
N GLY A 349 4.96 -19.58 -12.51
CA GLY A 349 4.64 -20.51 -13.60
C GLY A 349 5.60 -20.48 -14.81
N GLY A 350 6.77 -19.84 -14.65
CA GLY A 350 7.78 -19.65 -15.70
C GLY A 350 7.81 -18.25 -16.31
N ASP A 351 6.75 -17.46 -16.15
CA ASP A 351 6.60 -16.12 -16.74
C ASP A 351 6.96 -15.01 -15.76
N SER A 352 7.34 -13.84 -16.30
CA SER A 352 7.62 -12.64 -15.48
C SER A 352 6.39 -12.24 -14.68
N HIS A 353 6.57 -12.02 -13.38
CA HIS A 353 5.46 -11.76 -12.46
C HIS A 353 5.82 -10.71 -11.40
N ALA A 354 4.79 -10.02 -10.91
CA ALA A 354 4.87 -9.05 -9.84
C ALA A 354 3.76 -9.31 -8.82
N TRP A 355 4.11 -9.29 -7.53
CA TRP A 355 3.19 -9.51 -6.40
C TRP A 355 3.67 -8.70 -5.18
N ASN A 356 3.11 -8.98 -4.00
CA ASN A 356 3.43 -8.24 -2.78
C ASN A 356 4.07 -9.10 -1.69
N LEU A 357 4.88 -8.45 -0.85
CA LEU A 357 5.22 -8.92 0.48
C LEU A 357 4.53 -8.00 1.50
N VAL A 358 3.82 -8.57 2.47
CA VAL A 358 3.04 -7.82 3.48
C VAL A 358 3.54 -8.17 4.87
N GLN A 359 3.73 -7.17 5.73
CA GLN A 359 4.14 -7.38 7.11
C GLN A 359 2.93 -7.33 8.05
N LEU A 360 2.75 -8.40 8.84
CA LEU A 360 1.76 -8.48 9.91
C LEU A 360 2.42 -8.99 11.18
N ASP A 361 2.20 -8.31 12.31
CA ASP A 361 2.83 -8.63 13.59
C ASP A 361 4.37 -8.78 13.49
N GLY A 362 5.02 -7.91 12.70
CA GLY A 362 6.47 -7.92 12.49
C GLY A 362 6.99 -9.02 11.54
N LYS A 363 6.12 -9.88 11.00
CA LYS A 363 6.49 -10.98 10.11
C LYS A 363 6.04 -10.71 8.68
N TRP A 364 6.87 -11.08 7.72
CA TRP A 364 6.58 -10.90 6.30
C TRP A 364 5.93 -12.14 5.69
N TYR A 365 5.04 -11.92 4.74
CA TYR A 365 4.34 -12.96 3.99
C TYR A 365 4.15 -12.54 2.54
N HIS A 366 4.15 -13.49 1.63
CA HIS A 366 3.82 -13.22 0.23
C HIS A 366 2.30 -13.16 0.04
N LEU A 367 1.83 -12.16 -0.68
CA LEU A 367 0.45 -11.98 -1.07
C LEU A 367 0.39 -11.81 -2.60
N ASP A 368 -0.17 -12.79 -3.29
CA ASP A 368 -0.38 -12.71 -4.74
C ASP A 368 -1.87 -12.75 -5.09
N VAL A 369 -2.46 -11.57 -5.11
CA VAL A 369 -3.87 -11.37 -5.51
C VAL A 369 -4.14 -11.72 -6.97
N THR A 370 -3.12 -11.81 -7.83
CA THR A 370 -3.30 -12.15 -9.24
C THR A 370 -3.57 -13.63 -9.40
N TRP A 371 -2.83 -14.47 -8.67
CA TRP A 371 -3.04 -15.93 -8.68
C TRP A 371 -4.18 -16.37 -7.76
N ASP A 372 -4.64 -15.50 -6.86
CA ASP A 372 -5.89 -15.66 -6.10
C ASP A 372 -7.14 -15.13 -6.84
N ASP A 373 -6.98 -14.55 -8.04
CA ASP A 373 -8.08 -14.20 -8.94
C ASP A 373 -8.41 -15.40 -9.86
N PRO A 374 -9.58 -16.04 -9.72
CA PRO A 374 -9.91 -17.23 -10.48
C PRO A 374 -10.01 -16.95 -11.98
N THR A 375 -9.32 -17.72 -12.82
CA THR A 375 -9.48 -17.64 -14.29
C THR A 375 -10.19 -18.89 -14.86
N PRO A 376 -11.27 -18.77 -15.67
CA PRO A 376 -11.95 -17.52 -16.05
C PRO A 376 -12.63 -16.86 -14.85
N ASP A 377 -12.61 -15.53 -14.83
CA ASP A 377 -13.19 -14.71 -13.75
C ASP A 377 -14.64 -15.12 -13.48
N LYS A 378 -14.90 -15.41 -12.20
CA LYS A 378 -16.25 -15.67 -11.70
C LYS A 378 -16.56 -14.60 -10.69
N LYS A 379 -17.29 -13.59 -11.14
CA LYS A 379 -17.74 -12.46 -10.32
C LYS A 379 -18.15 -12.88 -8.90
N GLY A 380 -17.39 -12.40 -7.91
CA GLY A 380 -17.62 -12.62 -6.48
C GLY A 380 -17.03 -13.92 -5.92
N GLN A 381 -16.29 -14.70 -6.71
CA GLN A 381 -15.47 -15.81 -6.22
C GLN A 381 -14.09 -15.27 -5.83
N VAL A 382 -13.64 -15.60 -4.62
CA VAL A 382 -12.32 -15.24 -4.09
C VAL A 382 -11.63 -16.54 -3.66
N THR A 383 -10.38 -16.75 -4.06
CA THR A 383 -9.53 -17.85 -3.55
C THR A 383 -8.44 -17.30 -2.63
N TYR A 384 -7.76 -18.18 -1.88
CA TYR A 384 -6.74 -17.80 -0.89
C TYR A 384 -5.51 -18.71 -0.95
N ASP A 385 -5.31 -19.37 -2.09
CA ASP A 385 -4.21 -20.29 -2.32
C ASP A 385 -2.86 -19.55 -2.18
N TYR A 386 -2.80 -18.28 -2.58
CA TYR A 386 -1.61 -17.42 -2.55
C TYR A 386 -1.66 -16.28 -1.51
N TYR A 387 -2.54 -16.42 -0.51
CA TYR A 387 -2.81 -15.40 0.52
C TYR A 387 -1.90 -15.47 1.77
N LEU A 388 -0.85 -14.64 1.87
CA LEU A 388 0.07 -14.63 3.02
C LEU A 388 0.83 -15.97 3.18
N LEU A 389 1.58 -16.35 2.15
CA LEU A 389 2.45 -17.53 2.12
C LEU A 389 3.84 -17.24 2.72
N ALA A 390 4.46 -18.27 3.30
CA ALA A 390 5.89 -18.29 3.59
C ALA A 390 6.73 -18.47 2.30
N ASP A 391 8.03 -18.15 2.39
CA ASP A 391 9.03 -18.25 1.33
C ASP A 391 9.00 -19.65 0.68
N ASP A 392 8.98 -20.72 1.47
CA ASP A 392 9.03 -22.08 0.96
C ASP A 392 7.68 -22.58 0.41
N GLU A 393 6.55 -22.07 0.92
CA GLU A 393 5.23 -22.37 0.37
C GLU A 393 5.09 -21.78 -1.04
N ILE A 394 5.42 -20.50 -1.23
CA ILE A 394 5.25 -19.83 -2.53
C ILE A 394 6.31 -20.26 -3.55
N ARG A 395 7.50 -20.70 -3.10
CA ARG A 395 8.60 -21.18 -3.98
C ARG A 395 8.25 -22.38 -4.84
N GLN A 396 7.14 -23.05 -4.56
CA GLN A 396 6.66 -24.19 -5.34
C GLN A 396 6.21 -23.79 -6.76
N SER A 397 5.71 -22.56 -6.92
CA SER A 397 5.27 -22.02 -8.21
C SER A 397 5.93 -20.69 -8.58
N HIS A 398 6.56 -20.02 -7.61
CA HIS A 398 7.25 -18.75 -7.79
C HIS A 398 8.76 -18.85 -7.60
N SER A 399 9.50 -17.94 -8.25
CA SER A 399 10.93 -17.77 -8.03
C SER A 399 11.31 -16.30 -8.08
N TRP A 400 12.21 -15.88 -7.19
CA TRP A 400 12.76 -14.54 -7.12
C TRP A 400 14.18 -14.59 -6.58
N LYS A 401 14.89 -13.47 -6.74
CA LYS A 401 16.24 -13.25 -6.22
C LYS A 401 16.32 -11.87 -5.59
N ASP A 402 17.34 -11.66 -4.76
CA ASP A 402 17.68 -10.32 -4.29
C ASP A 402 18.01 -9.42 -5.48
N GLY A 403 17.58 -8.16 -5.44
CA GLY A 403 17.64 -7.27 -6.61
C GLY A 403 16.42 -7.38 -7.54
N GLY A 404 15.50 -8.32 -7.30
CA GLY A 404 14.31 -8.54 -8.14
C GLY A 404 14.66 -8.94 -9.58
N SER A 405 13.80 -8.56 -10.51
CA SER A 405 13.98 -8.90 -11.94
C SER A 405 15.04 -8.05 -12.61
N THR A 406 15.30 -6.86 -12.07
CA THR A 406 16.17 -5.84 -12.67
C THR A 406 17.57 -5.79 -12.08
N GLY A 407 17.76 -6.31 -10.87
CA GLY A 407 19.00 -6.16 -10.09
C GLY A 407 19.09 -4.85 -9.28
N ILE A 408 18.14 -3.92 -9.47
CA ILE A 408 18.14 -2.59 -8.83
C ILE A 408 17.21 -2.58 -7.60
N GLU A 409 16.25 -3.49 -7.53
CA GLU A 409 15.26 -3.52 -6.45
C GLU A 409 15.94 -3.80 -5.09
N LYS A 410 15.45 -3.16 -4.03
CA LYS A 410 15.97 -3.40 -2.69
C LYS A 410 15.78 -4.85 -2.28
N THR A 411 16.71 -5.39 -1.50
CA THR A 411 16.61 -6.74 -0.93
C THR A 411 15.25 -6.97 -0.28
N TYR A 412 14.69 -8.15 -0.54
CA TYR A 412 13.38 -8.52 -0.02
C TYR A 412 13.50 -9.11 1.38
N PRO A 413 12.59 -8.75 2.30
CA PRO A 413 12.52 -9.39 3.59
C PRO A 413 12.14 -10.88 3.43
N ARG A 414 12.56 -11.71 4.39
CA ARG A 414 12.29 -13.15 4.39
C ARG A 414 10.95 -13.45 5.06
N ALA A 415 10.11 -14.25 4.40
CA ALA A 415 8.85 -14.75 4.91
C ALA A 415 9.00 -16.16 5.49
N ASN A 416 9.60 -16.30 6.68
CA ASN A 416 9.91 -17.62 7.26
C ASN A 416 8.86 -18.12 8.28
N THR A 417 7.63 -17.64 8.22
CA THR A 417 6.57 -18.05 9.16
C THR A 417 5.31 -18.46 8.42
N TYR A 418 4.80 -19.65 8.76
CA TYR A 418 3.54 -20.12 8.22
C TYR A 418 2.37 -19.37 8.85
N TYR A 419 1.51 -18.79 8.02
CA TYR A 419 0.43 -17.94 8.51
C TYR A 419 -0.59 -18.70 9.38
N ILE A 420 -0.82 -19.99 9.10
CA ILE A 420 -1.67 -20.86 9.92
C ILE A 420 -1.18 -20.97 11.37
N GLU A 421 0.13 -21.00 11.61
CA GLU A 421 0.69 -21.05 12.97
C GLU A 421 0.42 -19.75 13.73
N VAL A 422 0.46 -18.62 13.02
CA VAL A 422 0.14 -17.30 13.59
C VAL A 422 -1.33 -17.23 13.98
N LEU A 423 -2.25 -17.61 13.09
CA LEU A 423 -3.68 -17.63 13.41
C LEU A 423 -4.00 -18.60 14.54
N THR A 424 -3.36 -19.77 14.57
CA THR A 424 -3.52 -20.76 15.64
C THR A 424 -3.08 -20.19 16.98
N LYS A 425 -1.91 -19.56 17.05
CA LYS A 425 -1.39 -18.94 18.28
C LYS A 425 -2.26 -17.77 18.75
N ARG A 426 -2.82 -16.99 17.82
CA ARG A 426 -3.76 -15.90 18.12
C ARG A 426 -5.13 -16.40 18.57
N GLY A 427 -5.46 -17.68 18.36
CA GLY A 427 -6.79 -18.22 18.58
C GLY A 427 -7.84 -17.71 17.58
N ASP A 428 -7.40 -17.21 16.42
CA ASP A 428 -8.25 -16.53 15.44
C ASP A 428 -8.95 -17.52 14.50
N LYS A 429 -9.84 -18.33 15.10
CA LYS A 429 -10.54 -19.42 14.39
C LYS A 429 -11.42 -18.92 13.25
N LYS A 430 -12.06 -17.76 13.42
CA LYS A 430 -12.96 -17.19 12.40
C LYS A 430 -12.18 -16.80 11.15
N LEU A 431 -11.05 -16.12 11.31
CA LEU A 431 -10.22 -15.74 10.18
C LEU A 431 -9.65 -16.99 9.49
N MET A 432 -9.15 -17.94 10.28
CA MET A 432 -8.66 -19.23 9.78
C MET A 432 -9.71 -19.96 8.94
N GLU A 433 -10.96 -20.05 9.44
CA GLU A 433 -12.09 -20.67 8.74
C GLU A 433 -12.45 -19.94 7.45
N SER A 434 -12.47 -18.60 7.49
CA SER A 434 -12.81 -17.76 6.34
C SER A 434 -11.79 -17.85 5.19
N LEU A 435 -10.55 -18.24 5.51
CA LEU A 435 -9.46 -18.43 4.55
C LEU A 435 -9.29 -19.90 4.14
N GLY A 436 -10.06 -20.83 4.72
CA GLY A 436 -9.90 -22.27 4.47
C GLY A 436 -8.65 -22.88 5.10
N LEU A 437 -7.93 -22.16 5.97
CA LEU A 437 -6.65 -22.62 6.53
C LEU A 437 -6.83 -23.68 7.63
N GLN A 438 -8.04 -23.84 8.18
CA GLN A 438 -8.36 -24.89 9.15
C GLN A 438 -8.09 -26.30 8.59
N TYR A 439 -8.20 -26.47 7.27
CA TYR A 439 -7.93 -27.75 6.61
C TYR A 439 -6.44 -28.13 6.63
N LEU A 440 -5.54 -27.21 6.97
CA LEU A 440 -4.12 -27.50 7.15
C LEU A 440 -3.80 -28.11 8.52
N THR A 441 -4.77 -28.12 9.45
CA THR A 441 -4.60 -28.67 10.80
C THR A 441 -4.83 -30.18 10.85
N SER A 442 -4.31 -30.84 11.88
CA SER A 442 -4.47 -32.29 12.09
C SER A 442 -5.93 -32.72 12.22
N ASP A 443 -6.80 -31.88 12.77
CA ASP A 443 -8.20 -32.19 13.04
C ASP A 443 -9.01 -32.40 11.75
N TYR A 444 -8.54 -31.84 10.65
CA TYR A 444 -9.14 -31.96 9.33
C TYR A 444 -8.32 -32.85 8.39
N THR A 445 -7.23 -33.46 8.87
CA THR A 445 -6.32 -34.25 8.03
C THR A 445 -6.68 -35.74 8.11
N VAL A 446 -6.88 -36.33 6.95
CA VAL A 446 -7.23 -37.75 6.79
C VAL A 446 -6.21 -38.37 5.84
N ASP A 447 -5.62 -39.49 6.27
CA ASP A 447 -4.71 -40.30 5.46
C ASP A 447 -5.42 -41.53 4.88
N ASP A 448 -4.75 -42.28 4.01
CA ASP A 448 -5.26 -43.52 3.41
C ASP A 448 -5.82 -44.54 4.43
N ASN A 449 -5.23 -44.61 5.63
CA ASN A 449 -5.63 -45.59 6.66
C ASN A 449 -6.89 -45.16 7.42
N LYS A 450 -7.06 -43.85 7.62
CA LYS A 450 -8.20 -43.29 8.37
C LYS A 450 -9.42 -43.04 7.49
N PHE A 451 -9.25 -42.92 6.18
CA PHE A 451 -10.29 -42.39 5.30
C PHE A 451 -11.59 -43.23 5.31
N SER A 452 -11.51 -44.55 5.18
CA SER A 452 -12.72 -45.39 5.22
C SER A 452 -13.51 -45.23 6.54
N THR A 453 -12.80 -45.25 7.67
CA THR A 453 -13.40 -45.08 9.02
C THR A 453 -13.97 -43.68 9.22
N TYR A 454 -13.27 -42.65 8.75
CA TYR A 454 -13.73 -41.26 8.79
C TYR A 454 -15.06 -41.11 8.04
N LEU A 455 -15.12 -41.60 6.80
CA LEU A 455 -16.33 -41.51 5.97
C LEU A 455 -17.51 -42.28 6.57
N LYS A 456 -17.28 -43.51 7.05
CA LYS A 456 -18.30 -44.31 7.77
C LYS A 456 -18.86 -43.57 8.98
N THR A 457 -17.99 -42.94 9.76
CA THR A 457 -18.37 -42.17 10.96
C THR A 457 -19.26 -40.98 10.60
N LYS A 458 -18.83 -40.18 9.62
CA LYS A 458 -19.59 -39.02 9.13
C LYS A 458 -20.97 -39.40 8.61
N ILE A 459 -21.03 -40.44 7.78
CA ILE A 459 -22.30 -40.90 7.19
C ILE A 459 -23.24 -41.48 8.24
N SER A 460 -22.72 -42.29 9.17
CA SER A 460 -23.52 -42.89 10.25
C SER A 460 -24.10 -41.85 11.20
N LYS A 461 -23.39 -40.73 11.41
CA LYS A 461 -23.88 -39.56 12.17
C LYS A 461 -24.85 -38.66 11.38
N LYS A 462 -25.18 -39.03 10.15
CA LYS A 462 -26.03 -38.25 9.24
C LYS A 462 -25.50 -36.85 8.90
N GLU A 463 -24.17 -36.67 8.88
CA GLU A 463 -23.56 -35.40 8.46
C GLU A 463 -23.75 -35.19 6.95
N LYS A 464 -24.42 -34.08 6.58
CA LYS A 464 -24.79 -33.82 5.18
C LYS A 464 -23.66 -33.24 4.34
N ASN A 465 -22.84 -32.37 4.91
CA ASN A 465 -21.76 -31.70 4.21
C ASN A 465 -20.53 -31.70 5.11
N PHE A 466 -19.41 -32.18 4.61
CA PHE A 466 -18.14 -32.12 5.32
C PHE A 466 -16.98 -32.06 4.34
N THR A 467 -15.95 -31.34 4.75
CA THR A 467 -14.73 -31.14 3.96
C THR A 467 -13.53 -31.47 4.84
N PHE A 468 -12.50 -32.05 4.24
CA PHE A 468 -11.27 -32.45 4.94
C PHE A 468 -10.09 -32.44 3.97
N ARG A 469 -8.88 -32.30 4.52
CA ARG A 469 -7.63 -32.49 3.79
C ARG A 469 -7.33 -33.98 3.74
N TYR A 470 -7.09 -34.47 2.54
CA TYR A 470 -6.72 -35.84 2.26
C TYR A 470 -5.27 -35.90 1.80
N VAL A 471 -4.45 -36.62 2.57
CA VAL A 471 -3.01 -36.80 2.33
C VAL A 471 -2.80 -38.22 1.82
N THR A 472 -2.16 -38.36 0.66
CA THR A 472 -1.87 -39.66 0.08
C THR A 472 -0.60 -39.65 -0.75
N ASN A 473 0.17 -40.73 -0.65
CA ASN A 473 1.36 -40.95 -1.47
C ASN A 473 1.05 -41.83 -2.69
N LYS A 474 -0.21 -42.22 -2.91
CA LYS A 474 -0.58 -43.12 -3.99
C LYS A 474 -0.74 -42.38 -5.31
N PRO A 475 -0.28 -42.98 -6.43
CA PRO A 475 -0.56 -42.44 -7.75
C PRO A 475 -2.05 -42.55 -8.07
N ASN A 476 -2.58 -41.62 -8.87
CA ASN A 476 -3.97 -41.61 -9.35
C ASN A 476 -5.04 -41.50 -8.24
N VAL A 477 -5.02 -40.35 -7.55
CA VAL A 477 -5.87 -40.03 -6.41
C VAL A 477 -7.36 -40.22 -6.67
N LEU A 478 -7.87 -39.84 -7.86
CA LEU A 478 -9.28 -40.00 -8.19
C LEU A 478 -9.75 -41.46 -8.16
N ASN A 479 -8.92 -42.39 -8.63
CA ASN A 479 -9.27 -43.82 -8.61
C ASN A 479 -9.20 -44.39 -7.19
N ASN A 480 -8.16 -44.06 -6.43
CA ASN A 480 -8.04 -44.46 -5.02
C ASN A 480 -9.22 -43.93 -4.20
N PHE A 481 -9.59 -42.67 -4.43
CA PHE A 481 -10.72 -42.01 -3.78
C PHE A 481 -12.06 -42.71 -4.06
N LYS A 482 -12.35 -43.05 -5.33
CA LYS A 482 -13.55 -43.80 -5.72
C LYS A 482 -13.62 -45.18 -5.04
N GLN A 483 -12.50 -45.89 -4.99
CA GLN A 483 -12.42 -47.21 -4.35
C GLN A 483 -12.70 -47.11 -2.84
N ILE A 484 -12.10 -46.14 -2.15
CA ILE A 484 -12.31 -45.93 -0.72
C ILE A 484 -13.77 -45.57 -0.43
N ILE A 485 -14.39 -44.67 -1.21
CA ILE A 485 -15.81 -44.34 -1.07
C ILE A 485 -16.66 -45.60 -1.22
N SER A 486 -16.50 -46.34 -2.32
CA SER A 486 -17.30 -47.53 -2.59
C SER A 486 -17.19 -48.57 -1.46
N ALA A 487 -15.98 -48.80 -0.93
CA ALA A 487 -15.76 -49.70 0.19
C ALA A 487 -16.31 -49.16 1.52
N ALA A 488 -16.20 -47.85 1.75
CA ALA A 488 -16.63 -47.23 3.00
C ALA A 488 -18.14 -47.10 3.11
N THR A 489 -18.84 -46.86 2.01
CA THR A 489 -20.28 -46.63 2.00
C THR A 489 -21.12 -47.88 1.79
N ASN A 490 -20.50 -49.02 1.48
CA ASN A 490 -21.19 -50.28 1.33
C ASN A 490 -22.01 -50.62 2.60
N GLY A 491 -23.31 -50.87 2.43
CA GLY A 491 -24.25 -51.17 3.52
C GLY A 491 -24.74 -49.96 4.32
N LEU A 492 -24.29 -48.73 4.02
CA LEU A 492 -24.82 -47.52 4.66
C LEU A 492 -26.09 -47.04 3.94
N LYS A 493 -27.05 -46.52 4.71
CA LYS A 493 -28.31 -45.97 4.18
C LYS A 493 -28.14 -44.48 3.83
N TYR A 494 -28.15 -44.17 2.54
CA TYR A 494 -28.20 -42.82 1.98
C TYR A 494 -28.82 -42.87 0.58
N LYS A 495 -29.42 -41.76 0.14
CA LYS A 495 -30.04 -41.61 -1.19
C LYS A 495 -29.03 -41.26 -2.28
N ASN A 496 -28.11 -40.32 -2.02
CA ASN A 496 -27.08 -39.92 -2.97
C ASN A 496 -25.81 -39.42 -2.25
N LEU A 497 -24.65 -39.57 -2.90
CA LEU A 497 -23.37 -39.05 -2.42
C LEU A 497 -22.62 -38.40 -3.57
N ASN A 498 -22.40 -37.08 -3.46
CA ASN A 498 -21.59 -36.31 -4.37
C ASN A 498 -20.29 -35.92 -3.68
N TRP A 499 -19.21 -35.77 -4.46
CA TRP A 499 -17.92 -35.37 -3.94
C TRP A 499 -17.16 -34.49 -4.93
N ASN A 500 -16.28 -33.66 -4.40
CA ASN A 500 -15.32 -32.86 -5.15
C ASN A 500 -13.94 -33.02 -4.51
N VAL A 501 -12.91 -33.11 -5.35
CA VAL A 501 -11.50 -33.21 -4.93
C VAL A 501 -10.71 -32.15 -5.69
N SER A 502 -10.00 -31.29 -4.96
CA SER A 502 -9.10 -30.27 -5.52
C SER A 502 -7.74 -30.33 -4.83
N GLU A 503 -6.66 -30.04 -5.53
CA GLU A 503 -5.30 -29.98 -4.94
C GLU A 503 -5.16 -28.74 -4.04
N ILE A 504 -4.48 -28.88 -2.90
CA ILE A 504 -4.15 -27.77 -2.00
C ILE A 504 -2.81 -27.20 -2.45
N GLN A 505 -2.80 -25.95 -2.92
CA GLN A 505 -1.59 -25.34 -3.49
C GLN A 505 -0.51 -25.00 -2.44
N ARG A 506 -0.88 -24.96 -1.16
CA ARG A 506 -0.02 -24.50 -0.05
C ARG A 506 0.89 -25.57 0.55
N THR A 507 0.67 -26.84 0.22
CA THR A 507 1.37 -27.96 0.85
C THR A 507 2.55 -28.40 -0.01
N LYS A 508 3.68 -28.77 0.62
CA LYS A 508 4.86 -29.32 -0.10
C LYS A 508 4.56 -30.66 -0.75
N GLU A 509 3.71 -31.44 -0.10
CA GLU A 509 3.18 -32.69 -0.63
C GLU A 509 1.90 -32.39 -1.41
N LYS A 510 1.59 -33.24 -2.40
CA LYS A 510 0.34 -33.14 -3.15
C LYS A 510 -0.81 -33.60 -2.27
N ASP A 511 -1.41 -32.65 -1.58
CA ASP A 511 -2.58 -32.89 -0.74
C ASP A 511 -3.84 -32.42 -1.43
N TYR A 512 -4.96 -32.98 -0.99
CA TYR A 512 -6.24 -32.76 -1.65
C TYR A 512 -7.27 -32.27 -0.65
N LEU A 513 -7.98 -31.19 -1.00
CA LEU A 513 -9.19 -30.80 -0.31
C LEU A 513 -10.35 -31.61 -0.88
N VAL A 514 -10.99 -32.38 0.00
CA VAL A 514 -12.10 -33.25 -0.35
C VAL A 514 -13.36 -32.70 0.28
N SER A 515 -14.37 -32.40 -0.53
CA SER A 515 -15.70 -32.01 -0.07
C SER A 515 -16.72 -33.09 -0.44
N ILE A 516 -17.52 -33.53 0.53
CA ILE A 516 -18.55 -34.56 0.34
C ILE A 516 -19.90 -34.00 0.74
N THR A 517 -20.91 -34.24 -0.10
CA THR A 517 -22.32 -33.95 0.16
C THR A 517 -23.13 -35.24 0.09
N VAL A 518 -23.86 -35.53 1.16
CA VAL A 518 -24.68 -36.73 1.30
C VAL A 518 -26.15 -36.33 1.46
N THR A 519 -27.01 -36.96 0.66
CA THR A 519 -28.46 -36.87 0.78
C THR A 519 -28.96 -38.18 1.36
N TYR A 520 -29.74 -38.12 2.43
CA TYR A 520 -30.26 -39.29 3.16
C TYR A 520 -31.67 -39.66 2.73
#